data_AF-J3HCT4-F1
#
_entry.id   AF-J3HCT4-F1
#
_cell.length_a   1.000
_cell.length_b   1.000
_cell.length_c   1.000
_cell.angle_alpha   90.00
_cell.angle_beta   90.00
_cell.angle_gamma   90.00
#
_symmetry.space_group_name_H-M   'P 1'
#
loop_
_entity.id
_entity.type
_entity.pdbx_description
1 polymer ?
#
loop_
_entity_poly.entity_id
_entity_poly.type
_entity_poly.pdbx_seq_one_letter_code
_entity_poly.pdbx_strand_id
1 'polypeptide(L)'
;MRFLILVFLVLTLQACAPISYRETDEGRFEGALDVRWIKNDYFLFVPSKDDPFRFTRSNGEVIRPGPMYTDGGSIPRFLWGVNGYSPWGYAPAYIIHDWLFVAHECGYPGYKDYSFKNTHIVLAEGLKAVMEVSPEIRNYFVFESVVAAVSSPIAKRLWEKGICNEPVAFNLLGIPEQTPPGELLMTIKFK
;
A
#
# COMPACT_ATOMS: atom_id res chain seq x y z
N MET A 1 27.18 -44.34 2.95
CA MET A 1 25.74 -44.07 2.69
C MET A 1 25.03 -43.18 3.71
N ARG A 2 25.43 -43.13 5.00
CA ARG A 2 24.79 -42.23 5.99
C ARG A 2 25.14 -40.74 5.86
N PHE A 3 26.30 -40.40 5.30
CA PHE A 3 26.75 -39.02 5.11
C PHE A 3 26.06 -38.30 3.92
N LEU A 4 25.51 -39.03 2.95
CA LEU A 4 24.82 -38.43 1.80
C LEU A 4 23.40 -37.95 2.11
N ILE A 5 22.77 -38.49 3.16
CA ILE A 5 21.40 -38.14 3.54
C ILE A 5 21.34 -36.79 4.29
N LEU A 6 22.41 -36.43 5.02
CA LEU A 6 22.51 -35.16 5.75
C LEU A 6 22.77 -33.95 4.83
N VAL A 7 23.44 -34.14 3.69
CA VAL A 7 23.68 -33.06 2.72
C VAL A 7 22.41 -32.72 1.93
N PHE A 8 21.51 -33.69 1.73
CA PHE A 8 20.26 -33.47 0.98
C PHE A 8 19.18 -32.72 1.80
N LEU A 9 19.25 -32.76 3.14
CA LEU A 9 18.28 -32.08 4.01
C LEU A 9 18.55 -30.57 4.15
N VAL A 10 19.78 -30.10 3.87
CA VAL A 10 20.16 -28.68 3.97
C VAL A 10 19.80 -27.91 2.69
N LEU A 11 19.57 -28.60 1.57
CA LEU A 11 19.29 -27.98 0.25
C LEU A 11 17.80 -27.67 0.00
N THR A 12 16.89 -28.05 0.90
CA THR A 12 15.43 -27.83 0.73
C THR A 12 14.87 -26.63 1.48
N LEU A 13 15.70 -25.90 2.24
CA LEU A 13 15.33 -24.61 2.83
C LEU A 13 15.70 -23.45 1.90
N GLN A 14 15.24 -23.49 0.64
CA GLN A 14 15.05 -22.25 -0.11
C GLN A 14 13.75 -21.60 0.37
N ALA A 15 13.76 -21.13 1.61
CA ALA A 15 12.80 -20.13 2.05
C ALA A 15 12.95 -18.96 1.06
N CYS A 16 11.83 -18.47 0.51
CA CYS A 16 11.85 -17.23 -0.28
C CYS A 16 12.64 -16.20 0.52
N ALA A 17 13.76 -15.72 -0.04
CA ALA A 17 14.54 -14.69 0.61
C ALA A 17 13.59 -13.52 0.93
N PRO A 18 13.54 -13.05 2.18
CA PRO A 18 12.75 -11.88 2.51
C PRO A 18 13.25 -10.70 1.67
N ILE A 19 12.32 -9.87 1.19
CA ILE A 19 12.66 -8.65 0.46
C ILE A 19 13.45 -7.77 1.43
N SER A 20 14.74 -7.58 1.15
CA SER A 20 15.61 -6.81 2.03
C SER A 20 15.56 -5.33 1.69
N TYR A 21 15.64 -4.46 2.71
CA TYR A 21 15.72 -3.00 2.50
C TYR A 21 16.84 -2.61 1.52
N ARG A 22 18.00 -3.25 1.66
CA ARG A 22 19.21 -2.91 0.90
C ARG A 22 19.06 -3.19 -0.59
N GLU A 23 18.39 -4.29 -0.94
CA GLU A 23 18.18 -4.72 -2.33
C GLU A 23 16.88 -4.16 -2.94
N THR A 24 16.03 -3.55 -2.13
CA THR A 24 14.82 -2.90 -2.59
C THR A 24 15.18 -1.65 -3.39
N ASP A 25 14.54 -1.47 -4.54
CA ASP A 25 14.74 -0.28 -5.35
C ASP A 25 14.13 0.96 -4.70
N GLU A 26 14.71 2.13 -5.01
CA GLU A 26 14.16 3.40 -4.57
C GLU A 26 12.96 3.81 -5.44
N GLY A 27 12.12 4.67 -4.88
CA GLY A 27 11.03 5.32 -5.59
C GLY A 27 10.80 6.73 -5.06
N ARG A 28 9.80 7.41 -5.59
CA ARG A 28 9.47 8.78 -5.17
C ARG A 28 7.97 9.00 -5.14
N PHE A 29 7.51 9.67 -4.08
CA PHE A 29 6.15 10.14 -3.93
C PHE A 29 6.04 11.61 -4.31
N GLU A 30 5.00 11.95 -5.07
CA GLU A 30 4.71 13.32 -5.47
C GLU A 30 3.21 13.55 -5.45
N GLY A 31 2.81 14.81 -5.47
CA GLY A 31 1.42 15.23 -5.59
C GLY A 31 0.72 15.42 -4.25
N ALA A 32 -0.60 15.47 -4.29
CA ALA A 32 -1.44 15.72 -3.14
C ALA A 32 -2.67 14.81 -3.10
N LEU A 33 -3.14 14.57 -1.88
CA LEU A 33 -4.29 13.73 -1.60
C LEU A 33 -5.08 14.29 -0.42
N ASP A 34 -6.39 14.40 -0.60
CA ASP A 34 -7.33 14.76 0.44
C ASP A 34 -7.75 13.51 1.23
N VAL A 35 -7.74 13.64 2.55
CA VAL A 35 -8.30 12.67 3.48
C VAL A 35 -9.62 13.22 3.99
N ARG A 36 -10.71 12.55 3.66
CA ARG A 36 -12.06 12.97 4.03
C ARG A 36 -12.69 11.96 4.97
N TRP A 37 -13.26 12.42 6.08
CA TRP A 37 -14.00 11.58 7.01
C TRP A 37 -15.42 11.33 6.50
N ILE A 38 -15.84 10.06 6.47
CA ILE A 38 -17.18 9.69 6.00
C ILE A 38 -18.09 9.34 7.18
N LYS A 39 -17.70 8.31 7.94
CA LYS A 39 -18.42 7.84 9.13
C LYS A 39 -17.54 6.89 9.93
N ASN A 40 -17.70 6.88 11.25
CA ASN A 40 -16.93 6.02 12.17
C ASN A 40 -15.42 6.14 11.87
N ASP A 41 -14.77 5.03 11.50
CA ASP A 41 -13.36 4.97 11.13
C ASP A 41 -13.14 4.84 9.62
N TYR A 42 -14.14 5.17 8.81
CA TYR A 42 -14.04 5.13 7.35
C TYR A 42 -13.70 6.51 6.78
N PHE A 43 -12.71 6.51 5.91
CA PHE A 43 -12.19 7.66 5.19
C PHE A 43 -12.37 7.45 3.69
N LEU A 44 -12.47 8.57 2.97
CA LEU A 44 -12.33 8.64 1.54
C LEU A 44 -11.03 9.37 1.22
N PHE A 45 -10.15 8.70 0.49
CA PHE A 45 -8.94 9.30 -0.07
C PHE A 45 -9.23 9.78 -1.48
N VAL A 46 -8.93 11.05 -1.76
CA VAL A 46 -9.17 11.68 -3.07
C VAL A 46 -7.88 12.34 -3.55
N PRO A 47 -7.23 11.83 -4.60
CA PRO A 47 -6.11 12.51 -5.23
C PRO A 47 -6.51 13.91 -5.71
N SER A 48 -5.61 14.88 -5.57
CA SER A 48 -5.83 16.25 -6.08
C SER A 48 -6.09 16.23 -7.60
N LYS A 49 -7.00 17.10 -8.06
CA LYS A 49 -7.30 17.26 -9.49
C LYS A 49 -6.14 17.92 -10.24
N ASP A 50 -5.43 18.85 -9.60
CA ASP A 50 -4.37 19.65 -10.23
C ASP A 50 -2.98 19.02 -10.09
N ASP A 51 -2.75 18.30 -9.00
CA ASP A 51 -1.46 17.67 -8.68
C ASP A 51 -1.68 16.30 -8.03
N PRO A 52 -2.15 15.29 -8.80
CA PRO A 52 -2.61 14.02 -8.25
C PRO A 52 -1.47 13.25 -7.58
N PHE A 53 -1.75 12.68 -6.40
CA PHE A 53 -0.84 11.77 -5.72
C PHE A 53 -0.38 10.64 -6.64
N ARG A 54 0.94 10.40 -6.67
CA ARG A 54 1.56 9.38 -7.49
C ARG A 54 2.80 8.80 -6.82
N PHE A 55 3.10 7.55 -7.17
CA PHE A 55 4.37 6.89 -6.85
C PHE A 55 5.11 6.57 -8.14
N THR A 56 6.35 7.04 -8.27
CA THR A 56 7.23 6.73 -9.39
C THR A 56 8.28 5.73 -8.93
N ARG A 57 8.32 4.58 -9.59
CA ARG A 57 9.27 3.50 -9.32
C ARG A 57 10.61 3.75 -10.01
N SER A 58 11.67 3.09 -9.56
CA SER A 58 13.02 3.13 -10.18
C SER A 58 13.01 2.83 -11.68
N ASN A 59 12.12 1.92 -12.11
CA ASN A 59 11.97 1.49 -13.49
C ASN A 59 11.20 2.48 -14.39
N GLY A 60 10.76 3.62 -13.84
CA GLY A 60 10.00 4.66 -14.55
C GLY A 60 8.49 4.44 -14.62
N GLU A 61 7.98 3.34 -14.08
CA GLU A 61 6.55 3.11 -13.92
C GLU A 61 5.95 4.10 -12.92
N VAL A 62 4.77 4.65 -13.26
CA VAL A 62 4.08 5.63 -12.42
C VAL A 62 2.71 5.09 -12.02
N ILE A 63 2.55 4.85 -10.72
CA ILE A 63 1.30 4.43 -10.10
C ILE A 63 0.51 5.68 -9.70
N ARG A 64 -0.72 5.81 -10.22
CA ARG A 64 -1.62 6.93 -9.94
C ARG A 64 -2.90 6.42 -9.29
N PRO A 65 -3.00 6.44 -7.96
CA PRO A 65 -4.23 6.11 -7.29
C PRO A 65 -5.40 6.95 -7.79
N GLY A 66 -6.57 6.31 -7.88
CA GLY A 66 -7.86 6.98 -7.94
C GLY A 66 -8.46 7.15 -6.54
N PRO A 67 -9.69 7.66 -6.44
CA PRO A 67 -10.41 7.72 -5.17
C PRO A 67 -10.62 6.32 -4.58
N MET A 68 -10.47 6.19 -3.26
CA MET A 68 -10.75 4.94 -2.56
C MET A 68 -11.34 5.15 -1.16
N TYR A 69 -12.27 4.27 -0.78
CA TYR A 69 -12.70 4.13 0.60
C TYR A 69 -11.71 3.24 1.34
N THR A 70 -11.35 3.64 2.55
CA THR A 70 -10.46 2.88 3.42
C THR A 70 -10.86 3.11 4.87
N ASP A 71 -10.55 2.16 5.76
CA ASP A 71 -10.70 2.33 7.19
C ASP A 71 -9.41 2.83 7.87
N GLY A 72 -8.48 3.37 7.06
CA GLY A 72 -7.24 3.97 7.54
C GLY A 72 -6.06 3.01 7.62
N GLY A 73 -6.14 1.80 7.09
CA GLY A 73 -4.93 1.09 6.65
C GLY A 73 -4.86 -0.42 6.90
N SER A 74 -4.06 -1.08 6.06
CA SER A 74 -3.62 -2.50 6.12
C SER A 74 -2.94 -2.97 7.42
N ILE A 75 -2.62 -2.08 8.36
CA ILE A 75 -1.97 -2.43 9.63
C ILE A 75 -3.03 -2.60 10.72
N PRO A 76 -3.07 -3.72 11.46
CA PRO A 76 -4.03 -3.92 12.54
C PRO A 76 -4.01 -2.79 13.58
N ARG A 77 -5.21 -2.32 13.97
CA ARG A 77 -5.37 -1.13 14.84
C ARG A 77 -4.65 -1.22 16.18
N PHE A 78 -4.54 -2.42 16.74
CA PHE A 78 -3.82 -2.64 18.00
C PHE A 78 -2.29 -2.39 17.88
N LEU A 79 -1.76 -2.28 16.67
CA LEU A 79 -0.35 -1.94 16.40
C LEU A 79 -0.14 -0.43 16.15
N TRP A 80 -1.19 0.38 16.01
CA TRP A 80 -1.06 1.79 15.62
C TRP A 80 -0.32 2.65 16.65
N GLY A 81 -0.26 2.22 17.92
CA GLY A 81 0.52 2.88 18.98
C GLY A 81 2.02 2.64 18.91
N VAL A 82 2.51 1.77 18.01
CA VAL A 82 3.93 1.48 17.83
C VAL A 82 4.48 2.34 16.69
N ASN A 83 5.59 3.05 16.94
CA ASN A 83 6.26 3.87 15.92
C ASN A 83 6.55 3.06 14.65
N GLY A 84 6.12 3.57 13.49
CA GLY A 84 6.24 2.91 12.19
C GLY A 84 5.07 1.98 11.81
N TYR A 85 4.29 1.49 12.79
CA TYR A 85 3.08 0.69 12.54
C TYR A 85 1.80 1.53 12.60
N SER A 86 1.89 2.79 13.04
CA SER A 86 0.84 3.77 12.77
C SER A 86 0.68 3.93 11.25
N PRO A 87 -0.56 3.97 10.72
CA PRO A 87 -0.82 4.23 9.30
C PRO A 87 -0.20 5.53 8.80
N TRP A 88 0.09 6.46 9.72
CA TRP A 88 0.65 7.76 9.40
C TRP A 88 2.17 7.75 9.27
N GLY A 89 2.85 6.76 9.87
CA GLY A 89 4.33 6.70 9.88
C GLY A 89 4.92 6.49 8.50
N TYR A 90 4.27 5.66 7.67
CA TYR A 90 4.65 5.42 6.27
C TYR A 90 3.47 5.63 5.32
N ALA A 91 2.61 6.60 5.64
CA ALA A 91 1.33 6.86 4.97
C ALA A 91 1.35 6.72 3.44
N PRO A 92 2.23 7.37 2.67
CA PRO A 92 2.19 7.27 1.21
C PRO A 92 2.38 5.85 0.69
N ALA A 93 3.23 5.04 1.35
CA ALA A 93 3.45 3.65 0.97
C ALA A 93 2.21 2.79 1.24
N TYR A 94 1.57 2.98 2.40
CA TYR A 94 0.34 2.27 2.76
C TYR A 94 -0.84 2.68 1.86
N ILE A 95 -0.95 3.96 1.49
CA ILE A 95 -1.98 4.44 0.56
C ILE A 95 -1.86 3.74 -0.80
N ILE A 96 -0.65 3.64 -1.37
CA ILE A 96 -0.44 2.93 -2.64
C ILE A 96 -0.82 1.45 -2.51
N HIS A 97 -0.36 0.78 -1.45
CA HIS A 97 -0.64 -0.62 -1.22
C HIS A 97 -2.14 -0.90 -1.13
N ASP A 98 -2.86 -0.14 -0.30
CA ASP A 98 -4.30 -0.28 -0.12
C ASP A 98 -5.04 -0.01 -1.43
N TRP A 99 -4.62 1.02 -2.18
CA TRP A 99 -5.22 1.32 -3.47
C TRP A 99 -5.04 0.19 -4.49
N LEU A 100 -3.89 -0.49 -4.50
CA LEU A 100 -3.68 -1.64 -5.39
C LEU A 100 -4.61 -2.81 -5.07
N PHE A 101 -4.93 -3.03 -3.80
CA PHE A 101 -5.96 -4.00 -3.39
C PHE A 101 -7.35 -3.56 -3.87
N VAL A 102 -7.73 -2.32 -3.61
CA VAL A 102 -9.03 -1.78 -4.08
C VAL A 102 -9.13 -1.85 -5.61
N ALA A 103 -8.08 -1.48 -6.33
CA ALA A 103 -8.03 -1.53 -7.79
C ALA A 103 -8.20 -2.98 -8.30
N HIS A 104 -7.60 -3.96 -7.62
CA HIS A 104 -7.78 -5.37 -7.92
C HIS A 104 -9.20 -5.85 -7.68
N GLU A 105 -9.73 -5.60 -6.49
CA GLU A 105 -11.06 -6.01 -6.06
C GLU A 105 -12.16 -5.39 -6.93
N CYS A 106 -12.00 -4.13 -7.31
CA CYS A 106 -12.95 -3.36 -8.11
C CYS A 106 -12.69 -3.40 -9.63
N GLY A 107 -11.61 -4.03 -10.08
CA GLY A 107 -11.28 -4.14 -11.50
C GLY A 107 -11.00 -2.80 -12.19
N TYR A 108 -10.38 -1.84 -11.48
CA TYR A 108 -10.05 -0.52 -12.03
C TYR A 108 -9.02 -0.62 -13.18
N PRO A 109 -9.06 0.26 -14.19
CA PRO A 109 -8.09 0.23 -15.30
C PRO A 109 -6.64 0.13 -14.82
N GLY A 110 -5.87 -0.80 -15.40
CA GLY A 110 -4.47 -1.07 -15.01
C GLY A 110 -4.29 -2.07 -13.86
N TYR A 111 -5.35 -2.53 -13.18
CA TYR A 111 -5.21 -3.47 -12.06
C TYR A 111 -4.55 -4.81 -12.43
N LYS A 112 -4.70 -5.26 -13.68
CA LYS A 112 -4.14 -6.54 -14.17
C LYS A 112 -2.63 -6.50 -14.30
N ASP A 113 -2.04 -5.31 -14.32
CA ASP A 113 -0.59 -5.13 -14.42
C ASP A 113 0.11 -5.50 -13.09
N TYR A 114 -0.65 -5.57 -12.00
CA TYR A 114 -0.17 -5.90 -10.66
C TYR A 114 -0.62 -7.28 -10.21
N SER A 115 0.35 -8.17 -9.98
CA SER A 115 0.12 -9.42 -9.25
C SER A 115 0.24 -9.18 -7.74
N PHE A 116 -0.32 -10.07 -6.92
CA PHE A 116 -0.10 -10.07 -5.46
C PHE A 116 1.39 -9.99 -5.08
N LYS A 117 2.27 -10.62 -5.88
CA LYS A 117 3.72 -10.51 -5.65
C LYS A 117 4.24 -9.10 -5.93
N ASN A 118 3.75 -8.47 -6.99
CA ASN A 118 4.18 -7.13 -7.37
C ASN A 118 3.73 -6.09 -6.35
N THR A 119 2.53 -6.21 -5.77
CA THR A 119 2.00 -5.23 -4.82
C THR A 119 2.84 -5.10 -3.55
N HIS A 120 3.35 -6.21 -3.00
CA HIS A 120 4.22 -6.14 -1.83
C HIS A 120 5.66 -5.68 -2.16
N ILE A 121 6.12 -5.84 -3.41
CA ILE A 121 7.37 -5.22 -3.90
C ILE A 121 7.19 -3.70 -3.98
N VAL A 122 6.08 -3.24 -4.56
CA VAL A 122 5.74 -1.81 -4.61
C VAL A 122 5.64 -1.20 -3.20
N LEU A 123 5.06 -1.92 -2.23
CA LEU A 123 5.04 -1.46 -0.84
C LEU A 123 6.46 -1.33 -0.29
N ALA A 124 7.34 -2.31 -0.53
CA ALA A 124 8.73 -2.25 -0.07
C ALA A 124 9.46 -1.02 -0.67
N GLU A 125 9.34 -0.80 -1.98
CA GLU A 125 9.91 0.38 -2.65
C GLU A 125 9.36 1.69 -2.03
N GLY A 126 8.05 1.73 -1.75
CA GLY A 126 7.40 2.85 -1.09
C GLY A 126 7.91 3.10 0.33
N LEU A 127 8.04 2.06 1.15
CA LEU A 127 8.59 2.17 2.50
C LEU A 127 10.02 2.70 2.45
N LYS A 128 10.86 2.18 1.54
CA LYS A 128 12.22 2.66 1.34
C LYS A 128 12.24 4.13 0.93
N ALA A 129 11.40 4.55 -0.02
CA ALA A 129 11.31 5.94 -0.45
C ALA A 129 11.01 6.90 0.73
N VAL A 130 10.08 6.53 1.62
CA VAL A 130 9.79 7.31 2.83
C VAL A 130 10.99 7.33 3.79
N MET A 131 11.64 6.19 4.01
CA MET A 131 12.80 6.06 4.90
C MET A 131 14.02 6.86 4.42
N GLU A 132 14.17 7.03 3.11
CA GLU A 132 15.24 7.84 2.52
C GLU A 132 14.97 9.35 2.60
N VAL A 133 13.71 9.77 2.43
CA VAL A 133 13.31 11.18 2.61
C VAL A 133 13.31 11.61 4.08
N SER A 134 12.93 10.71 4.98
CA SER A 134 12.79 10.96 6.42
C SER A 134 13.63 9.98 7.24
N PRO A 135 14.96 10.22 7.36
CA PRO A 135 15.85 9.35 8.13
C PRO A 135 15.46 9.18 9.61
N GLU A 136 14.70 10.11 10.19
CA GLU A 136 14.27 10.12 11.58
C GLU A 136 13.25 9.03 11.92
N ILE A 137 12.45 8.59 10.94
CA ILE A 137 11.48 7.48 11.11
C ILE A 137 12.02 6.14 10.61
N ARG A 138 13.23 6.14 10.03
CA ARG A 138 13.86 4.97 9.41
C ARG A 138 13.96 3.82 10.41
N ASN A 139 13.24 2.73 10.14
CA ASN A 139 13.28 1.54 10.96
C ASN A 139 13.27 0.26 10.11
N TYR A 140 14.44 -0.39 10.01
CA TYR A 140 14.59 -1.62 9.23
C TYR A 140 13.76 -2.78 9.77
N PHE A 141 13.56 -2.86 11.08
CA PHE A 141 12.72 -3.91 11.65
C PHE A 141 11.26 -3.74 11.22
N VAL A 142 10.73 -2.51 11.22
CA VAL A 142 9.38 -2.22 10.73
C VAL A 142 9.28 -2.50 9.23
N PHE A 143 10.29 -2.11 8.45
CA PHE A 143 10.33 -2.43 7.02
C PHE A 143 10.17 -3.95 6.79
N GLU A 144 11.04 -4.75 7.39
CA GLU A 144 11.07 -6.21 7.17
C GLU A 144 9.79 -6.87 7.68
N SER A 145 9.28 -6.45 8.85
CA SER A 145 8.07 -7.05 9.43
C SER A 145 6.81 -6.72 8.63
N VAL A 146 6.68 -5.48 8.13
CA VAL A 146 5.55 -5.04 7.31
C VAL A 146 5.57 -5.79 5.98
N VAL A 147 6.72 -5.83 5.31
CA VAL A 147 6.85 -6.53 4.02
C VAL A 147 6.60 -8.04 4.17
N ALA A 148 7.07 -8.65 5.26
CA ALA A 148 6.76 -10.04 5.59
C ALA A 148 5.26 -10.26 5.84
N ALA A 149 4.59 -9.34 6.53
CA ALA A 149 3.16 -9.44 6.82
C ALA A 149 2.31 -9.37 5.54
N VAL A 150 2.59 -8.42 4.65
CA VAL A 150 1.82 -8.24 3.41
C VAL A 150 2.12 -9.28 2.33
N SER A 151 3.26 -9.96 2.41
CA SER A 151 3.59 -11.12 1.54
C SER A 151 3.06 -12.45 2.07
N SER A 152 2.38 -12.44 3.22
CA SER A 152 1.93 -13.66 3.88
C SER A 152 0.77 -14.37 3.14
N PRO A 153 0.54 -15.67 3.42
CA PRO A 153 -0.62 -16.38 2.90
C PRO A 153 -1.98 -15.78 3.33
N ILE A 154 -2.02 -15.08 4.47
CA ILE A 154 -3.23 -14.39 4.94
C ILE A 154 -3.53 -13.21 4.02
N ALA A 155 -2.52 -12.37 3.75
CA ALA A 155 -2.65 -11.26 2.81
C ALA A 155 -3.00 -11.73 1.40
N LYS A 156 -2.41 -12.85 0.94
CA LYS A 156 -2.77 -13.46 -0.34
C LYS A 156 -4.25 -13.86 -0.40
N ARG A 157 -4.76 -14.44 0.69
CA ARG A 157 -6.17 -14.81 0.78
C ARG A 157 -7.08 -13.59 0.75
N LEU A 158 -6.69 -12.48 1.37
CA LEU A 158 -7.43 -11.21 1.29
C LEU A 158 -7.43 -10.68 -0.13
N TRP A 159 -6.28 -10.69 -0.82
CA TRP A 159 -6.18 -10.32 -2.23
C TRP A 159 -7.12 -11.14 -3.12
N GLU A 160 -7.16 -12.47 -2.95
CA GLU A 160 -7.97 -13.37 -3.78
C GLU A 160 -9.47 -13.34 -3.47
N LYS A 161 -9.85 -13.02 -2.23
CA LYS A 161 -11.25 -13.07 -1.75
C LYS A 161 -11.85 -11.69 -1.48
N GLY A 162 -11.10 -10.64 -1.76
CA GLY A 162 -11.53 -9.28 -1.57
C GLY A 162 -12.81 -9.01 -2.36
N ILE A 163 -13.67 -8.18 -1.79
CA ILE A 163 -14.90 -7.73 -2.44
C ILE A 163 -14.74 -6.26 -2.73
N CYS A 164 -15.15 -5.84 -3.92
CA CYS A 164 -15.13 -4.43 -4.25
C CYS A 164 -16.07 -3.67 -3.32
N ASN A 165 -15.48 -2.90 -2.42
CA ASN A 165 -16.17 -1.86 -1.69
C ASN A 165 -16.04 -0.61 -2.55
N GLU A 166 -16.86 -0.52 -3.61
CA GLU A 166 -16.87 0.69 -4.43
C GLU A 166 -17.08 1.90 -3.52
N PRO A 167 -16.50 3.05 -3.86
CA PRO A 167 -17.16 4.29 -3.55
C PRO A 167 -18.55 4.20 -4.16
N VAL A 168 -19.55 3.76 -3.38
CA VAL A 168 -20.94 3.55 -3.82
C VAL A 168 -21.23 4.70 -4.74
N ALA A 169 -21.44 4.36 -6.03
CA ALA A 169 -21.54 5.34 -7.08
C ALA A 169 -22.36 6.52 -6.55
N PHE A 170 -21.77 7.71 -6.63
CA PHE A 170 -22.56 8.92 -6.79
C PHE A 170 -23.73 8.53 -7.68
N ASN A 171 -24.94 8.55 -7.12
CA ASN A 171 -26.13 8.09 -7.83
C ASN A 171 -26.08 8.67 -9.24
N LEU A 172 -25.93 7.80 -10.24
CA LEU A 172 -26.07 8.08 -11.67
C LEU A 172 -27.55 8.34 -11.98
N LEU A 173 -28.16 9.26 -11.23
CA LEU A 173 -29.47 9.84 -11.42
C LEU A 173 -29.42 11.29 -10.88
N GLY A 174 -28.78 12.17 -11.66
CA GLY A 174 -29.33 13.51 -11.85
C GLY A 174 -28.82 14.69 -11.03
N ILE A 175 -27.62 14.68 -10.43
CA ILE A 175 -27.01 15.92 -9.90
C ILE A 175 -25.52 16.00 -10.29
N PRO A 176 -25.07 17.08 -10.98
CA PRO A 176 -23.67 17.26 -11.30
C PRO A 176 -22.83 17.54 -10.04
N GLU A 177 -21.76 16.75 -9.94
CA GLU A 177 -20.56 16.83 -9.10
C GLU A 177 -20.06 18.25 -8.78
N GLN A 178 -19.82 18.57 -7.50
CA GLN A 178 -18.87 19.64 -7.11
C GLN A 178 -18.04 19.32 -5.86
N THR A 179 -18.54 18.51 -4.91
CA THR A 179 -17.78 18.20 -3.67
C THR A 179 -17.75 16.69 -3.42
N PRO A 180 -16.56 16.07 -3.25
CA PRO A 180 -16.45 14.68 -2.81
C PRO A 180 -17.15 14.48 -1.46
N PRO A 181 -17.74 13.31 -1.18
CA PRO A 181 -18.46 13.09 0.07
C PRO A 181 -17.50 13.13 1.27
N GLY A 182 -18.08 13.32 2.45
CA GLY A 182 -17.33 13.42 3.70
C GLY A 182 -16.76 14.80 4.00
N GLU A 183 -16.36 15.00 5.25
CA GLU A 183 -15.71 16.21 5.74
C GLU A 183 -14.21 16.17 5.42
N LEU A 184 -13.65 17.22 4.82
CA LEU A 184 -12.21 17.31 4.59
C LEU A 184 -11.49 17.43 5.94
N LEU A 185 -10.74 16.41 6.33
CA LEU A 185 -9.91 16.47 7.54
C LEU A 185 -8.58 17.14 7.26
N MET A 186 -7.92 16.75 6.17
CA MET A 186 -6.62 17.27 5.80
C MET A 186 -6.29 16.98 4.33
N THR A 187 -5.38 17.79 3.78
CA THR A 187 -4.70 17.52 2.51
C THR A 187 -3.25 17.17 2.80
N ILE A 188 -2.81 16.00 2.38
CA ILE A 188 -1.41 15.57 2.46
C ILE A 188 -0.73 15.98 1.15
N LYS A 189 0.45 16.62 1.27
CA LYS A 189 1.29 16.97 0.12
C LYS A 189 2.59 16.19 0.19
N PHE A 190 2.94 15.54 -0.90
CA PHE A 190 4.14 14.74 -1.07
C PHE A 190 5.11 15.46 -2.01
N LYS A 191 6.39 15.42 -1.70
CA LYS A 191 7.47 16.10 -2.43
C LYS A 191 8.66 15.18 -2.59
#